data_AF-A0A436VZ34-F1
#
_entry.id   AF-A0A436VZ34-F1
#
_cell.length_a   1.000
_cell.length_b   1.000
_cell.length_c   1.000
_cell.angle_alpha   90.00
_cell.angle_beta   90.00
_cell.angle_gamma   90.00
#
_symmetry.space_group_name_H-M   'P 1'
#
loop_
_entity.id
_entity.type
_entity.pdbx_description
1 polymer ?
#
loop_
_entity_poly.entity_id
_entity_poly.type
_entity_poly.pdbx_seq_one_letter_code
_entity_poly.pdbx_strand_id
1 'polypeptide(L)'
;IGLDRRAALWAVRALDGKSAAEKLPLFDQPTVRLRELEPETRLPTMPLGEHVIHDYRSLGLSLKAHPVAFLRERLDRAGVIPNARLPAVPDGRRVSVAGLVLVRQRPGKGNAIFLTLEDENSVANVIFWERTFTRFRPIVMGARFVRVTGKLQSESGVIHIVAEKVEDLTPWLTVLLEEMPPALPAPPDIAVLSGKAESVMPKGRNFQ
;
A
#
# COMPACT_ATOMS: atom_id res chain seq x y z
N ILE A 1 -10.91 10.14 -18.74
CA ILE A 1 -11.37 8.73 -18.80
C ILE A 1 -12.27 8.38 -17.61
N GLY A 2 -12.23 9.06 -16.45
CA GLY A 2 -13.29 8.93 -15.43
C GLY A 2 -13.46 7.56 -14.77
N LEU A 3 -12.60 6.59 -15.10
CA LEU A 3 -12.58 5.23 -14.58
C LEU A 3 -11.59 5.15 -13.41
N ASP A 4 -11.91 4.33 -12.41
CA ASP A 4 -10.94 3.97 -11.37
C ASP A 4 -9.80 3.09 -11.95
N ARG A 5 -8.66 3.01 -11.25
CA ARG A 5 -7.46 2.30 -11.72
C ARG A 5 -7.74 0.84 -12.06
N ARG A 6 -8.55 0.13 -11.27
CA ARG A 6 -8.86 -1.29 -11.51
C ARG A 6 -9.75 -1.43 -12.74
N ALA A 7 -10.78 -0.60 -12.87
CA ALA A 7 -11.61 -0.53 -14.05
C ALA A 7 -10.78 -0.23 -15.32
N ALA A 8 -9.80 0.67 -15.23
CA ALA A 8 -8.89 0.96 -16.32
C ALA A 8 -7.97 -0.23 -16.66
N LEU A 9 -7.41 -0.92 -15.65
CA LEU A 9 -6.53 -2.08 -15.85
C LEU A 9 -7.28 -3.28 -16.46
N TRP A 10 -8.52 -3.50 -16.03
CA TRP A 10 -9.42 -4.49 -16.60
C TRP A 10 -9.82 -4.10 -18.02
N ALA A 11 -10.13 -2.82 -18.28
CA ALA A 11 -10.43 -2.33 -19.62
C ALA A 11 -9.23 -2.53 -20.57
N VAL A 12 -8.01 -2.26 -20.13
CA VAL A 12 -6.79 -2.51 -20.93
C VAL A 12 -6.57 -3.99 -21.20
N ARG A 13 -6.73 -4.87 -20.21
CA ARG A 13 -6.63 -6.33 -20.41
C ARG A 13 -7.75 -6.88 -21.30
N ALA A 14 -8.94 -6.30 -21.24
CA ALA A 14 -10.04 -6.64 -22.13
C ALA A 14 -9.79 -6.18 -23.58
N LEU A 15 -9.02 -5.10 -23.78
CA LEU A 15 -8.59 -4.65 -25.11
C LEU A 15 -7.60 -5.63 -25.75
N ASP A 16 -6.74 -6.31 -24.98
CA ASP A 16 -5.86 -7.37 -25.49
C ASP A 16 -6.62 -8.59 -26.01
N GLY A 17 -7.86 -8.82 -25.55
CA GLY A 17 -8.76 -9.85 -26.10
C GLY A 17 -9.15 -9.58 -27.56
N LYS A 18 -9.08 -8.33 -28.04
CA LYS A 18 -9.32 -7.99 -29.45
C LYS A 18 -8.05 -8.10 -30.32
N SER A 19 -6.87 -8.18 -29.72
CA SER A 19 -5.61 -8.49 -30.41
C SER A 19 -5.38 -10.00 -30.57
N ALA A 20 -6.17 -10.84 -29.90
CA ALA A 20 -6.31 -12.27 -30.21
C ALA A 20 -7.16 -12.49 -31.49
N ALA A 21 -6.92 -11.66 -32.51
CA ALA A 21 -7.48 -11.80 -33.85
C ALA A 21 -6.66 -12.78 -34.73
N GLU A 22 -5.95 -13.73 -34.11
CA GLU A 22 -5.66 -14.99 -34.78
C GLU A 22 -6.86 -15.89 -34.52
N LYS A 23 -7.69 -16.08 -35.55
CA LYS A 23 -8.90 -16.92 -35.54
C LYS A 23 -8.69 -18.18 -34.70
N LEU A 24 -9.30 -18.21 -33.52
CA LEU A 24 -9.28 -19.37 -32.64
C LEU A 24 -10.28 -20.39 -33.21
N PRO A 25 -9.84 -21.52 -33.82
CA PRO A 25 -10.71 -22.39 -34.61
C PRO A 25 -11.84 -23.04 -33.80
N LEU A 26 -11.67 -23.14 -32.48
CA LEU A 26 -12.69 -23.61 -31.55
C LEU A 26 -13.87 -22.62 -31.39
N PHE A 27 -13.64 -21.33 -31.65
CA PHE A 27 -14.62 -20.24 -31.51
C PHE A 27 -15.15 -19.72 -32.85
N ASP A 28 -14.66 -20.26 -33.98
CA ASP A 28 -15.12 -19.92 -35.34
C ASP A 28 -16.37 -20.74 -35.76
N GLN A 29 -17.00 -21.43 -34.80
CA GLN A 29 -18.20 -22.23 -35.04
C GLN A 29 -19.46 -21.36 -34.95
N PRO A 30 -20.23 -21.19 -36.04
CA PRO A 30 -21.42 -20.31 -36.06
C PRO A 30 -22.56 -20.77 -35.12
N THR A 31 -22.48 -21.99 -34.59
CA THR A 31 -23.43 -22.57 -33.63
C THR A 31 -23.10 -22.26 -32.17
N VAL A 32 -21.84 -21.92 -31.85
CA VAL A 32 -21.41 -21.56 -30.50
C VAL A 32 -21.52 -20.04 -30.34
N ARG A 33 -22.74 -19.55 -30.05
CA ARG A 33 -22.84 -18.21 -29.48
C ARG A 33 -22.33 -18.30 -28.05
N LEU A 34 -21.12 -17.80 -27.78
CA LEU A 34 -20.77 -17.40 -26.42
C LEU A 34 -21.85 -16.38 -26.02
N ARG A 35 -22.77 -16.79 -25.16
CA ARG A 35 -23.75 -15.88 -24.61
C ARG A 35 -22.95 -14.81 -23.85
N GLU A 36 -22.99 -13.58 -24.34
CA GLU A 36 -22.61 -12.36 -23.60
C GLU A 36 -23.58 -12.11 -22.42
N LEU A 37 -24.00 -13.17 -21.72
CA LEU A 37 -24.85 -13.15 -20.55
C LEU A 37 -23.98 -13.34 -19.30
N GLU A 38 -22.84 -12.65 -19.24
CA GLU A 38 -22.21 -12.43 -17.95
C GLU A 38 -23.06 -11.36 -17.25
N PRO A 39 -23.68 -11.66 -16.09
CA PRO A 39 -24.41 -10.65 -15.35
C PRO A 39 -23.46 -9.50 -15.02
N GLU A 40 -23.94 -8.24 -15.10
CA GLU A 40 -23.14 -7.07 -14.72
C GLU A 40 -22.58 -7.30 -13.31
N THR A 41 -21.29 -7.63 -13.27
CA THR A 41 -20.63 -7.98 -12.02
C THR A 41 -20.23 -6.68 -11.36
N ARG A 42 -21.00 -6.28 -10.34
CA ARG A 42 -20.66 -5.14 -9.49
C ARG A 42 -19.47 -5.54 -8.64
N LEU A 43 -18.27 -5.29 -9.17
CA LEU A 43 -17.06 -5.45 -8.40
C LEU A 43 -17.12 -4.47 -7.20
N PRO A 44 -16.83 -4.95 -5.99
CA PRO A 44 -16.84 -4.12 -4.79
C PRO A 44 -15.86 -2.97 -4.96
N THR A 45 -16.29 -1.73 -4.72
CA THR A 45 -15.43 -0.55 -4.82
C THR A 45 -14.17 -0.74 -4.00
N MET A 46 -13.01 -0.53 -4.63
CA MET A 46 -11.72 -0.69 -3.98
C MET A 46 -11.62 0.29 -2.80
N PRO A 47 -11.30 -0.18 -1.58
CA PRO A 47 -11.12 0.69 -0.42
C PRO A 47 -10.02 1.73 -0.64
N LEU A 48 -10.15 2.88 0.02
CA LEU A 48 -9.22 3.99 -0.14
C LEU A 48 -7.76 3.60 0.15
N GLY A 49 -7.53 2.79 1.18
CA GLY A 49 -6.20 2.29 1.50
C GLY A 49 -5.64 1.35 0.42
N GLU A 50 -6.48 0.56 -0.25
CA GLU A 50 -6.03 -0.37 -1.31
C GLU A 50 -5.54 0.43 -2.53
N HIS A 51 -6.26 1.51 -2.87
CA HIS A 51 -5.79 2.47 -3.87
C HIS A 51 -4.45 3.11 -3.49
N VAL A 52 -4.32 3.57 -2.24
CA VAL A 52 -3.12 4.27 -1.75
C VAL A 52 -1.88 3.40 -1.84
N ILE A 53 -2.03 2.16 -1.41
CA ILE A 53 -0.96 1.18 -1.37
C ILE A 53 -0.58 0.70 -2.76
N HIS A 54 -1.54 0.49 -3.66
CA HIS A 54 -1.24 0.12 -5.05
C HIS A 54 -0.51 1.22 -5.81
N ASP A 55 -0.89 2.48 -5.58
CA ASP A 55 -0.16 3.62 -6.13
C ASP A 55 1.27 3.67 -5.55
N TYR A 56 1.43 3.47 -4.24
CA TYR A 56 2.74 3.44 -3.60
C TYR A 56 3.62 2.28 -4.10
N ARG A 57 3.06 1.08 -4.32
CA ARG A 57 3.77 -0.08 -4.90
C ARG A 57 4.20 0.14 -6.34
N SER A 58 3.48 0.95 -7.12
CA SER A 58 3.78 1.19 -8.54
C SER A 58 4.59 2.46 -8.80
N LEU A 59 4.49 3.49 -7.97
CA LEU A 59 5.04 4.84 -8.23
C LEU A 59 5.80 5.45 -7.04
N GLY A 60 5.80 4.81 -5.87
CA GLY A 60 6.40 5.38 -4.65
C GLY A 60 5.61 6.54 -4.03
N LEU A 61 4.43 6.88 -4.57
CA LEU A 61 3.56 7.97 -4.14
C LEU A 61 2.10 7.51 -4.25
N SER A 62 1.24 7.95 -3.33
CA SER A 62 -0.21 7.78 -3.42
C SER A 62 -0.89 9.11 -3.74
N LEU A 63 -1.85 9.08 -4.67
CA LEU A 63 -2.65 10.26 -5.04
C LEU A 63 -3.82 10.53 -4.07
N LYS A 64 -4.01 9.71 -3.02
CA LYS A 64 -5.20 9.78 -2.16
C LYS A 64 -4.91 10.05 -0.68
N ALA A 65 -3.87 9.45 -0.10
CA ALA A 65 -3.46 9.68 1.29
C ALA A 65 -2.06 9.10 1.56
N HIS A 66 -1.36 9.64 2.57
CA HIS A 66 -0.06 9.11 2.99
C HIS A 66 -0.23 7.79 3.78
N PRO A 67 0.56 6.73 3.54
CA PRO A 67 0.38 5.41 4.20
C PRO A 67 0.43 5.46 5.73
N VAL A 68 1.23 6.37 6.29
CA VAL A 68 1.39 6.51 7.76
C VAL A 68 0.11 7.04 8.42
N ALA A 69 -0.77 7.74 7.69
CA ALA A 69 -2.04 8.21 8.21
C ALA A 69 -2.92 7.05 8.73
N PHE A 70 -2.89 5.89 8.06
CA PHE A 70 -3.62 4.69 8.48
C PHE A 70 -3.03 4.03 9.73
N LEU A 71 -1.76 4.33 10.05
CA LEU A 71 -1.07 3.83 11.24
C LEU A 71 -1.10 4.83 12.39
N ARG A 72 -1.68 6.02 12.21
CA ARG A 72 -1.60 7.13 13.16
C ARG A 72 -2.09 6.75 14.55
N GLU A 73 -3.29 6.16 14.65
CA GLU A 73 -3.86 5.75 15.94
C GLU A 73 -2.97 4.73 16.67
N ARG A 74 -2.36 3.80 15.93
CA ARG A 74 -1.44 2.80 16.48
C ARG A 74 -0.14 3.45 16.96
N LEU A 75 0.38 4.41 16.20
CA LEU A 75 1.59 5.15 16.55
C LEU A 75 1.37 6.06 17.77
N ASP A 76 0.21 6.69 17.88
CA ASP A 76 -0.15 7.55 19.02
C ASP A 76 -0.23 6.74 20.32
N ARG A 77 -0.85 5.55 20.27
CA ARG A 77 -0.84 4.59 21.39
C ARG A 77 0.57 4.13 21.76
N ALA A 78 1.50 4.10 20.81
CA ALA A 78 2.89 3.78 21.03
C ALA A 78 3.74 4.96 21.53
N GLY A 79 3.14 6.14 21.73
CA GLY A 79 3.81 7.36 22.19
C GLY A 79 4.69 8.00 21.11
N VAL A 80 4.39 7.76 19.83
CA VAL A 80 5.08 8.38 18.70
C VAL A 80 4.38 9.69 18.36
N ILE A 81 5.10 10.81 18.45
CA ILE A 81 4.56 12.11 18.10
C ILE A 81 4.54 12.31 16.58
N PRO A 82 3.51 13.00 16.03
CA PRO A 82 3.54 13.46 14.65
C PRO A 82 4.73 14.40 14.40
N ASN A 83 5.37 14.27 13.25
CA ASN A 83 6.54 15.06 12.85
C ASN A 83 6.21 16.55 12.82
N ALA A 84 4.99 16.92 12.44
CA ALA A 84 4.51 18.31 12.43
C ALA A 84 4.51 18.98 13.82
N ARG A 85 4.57 18.19 14.91
CA ARG A 85 4.63 18.72 16.28
C ARG A 85 6.05 18.97 16.77
N LEU A 86 7.08 18.54 16.04
CA LEU A 86 8.48 18.71 16.44
C LEU A 86 8.86 20.18 16.73
N PRO A 87 8.40 21.19 15.96
CA PRO A 87 8.72 22.60 16.25
C PRO A 87 8.19 23.11 17.59
N ALA A 88 7.16 22.48 18.16
CA ALA A 88 6.59 22.86 19.44
C ALA A 88 7.24 22.13 20.63
N VAL A 89 8.18 21.21 20.37
CA VAL A 89 8.86 20.44 21.42
C VAL A 89 10.10 21.21 21.89
N PRO A 90 10.30 21.40 23.21
CA PRO A 90 11.50 22.01 23.76
C PRO A 90 12.78 21.28 23.36
N ASP A 91 13.83 22.05 23.12
CA ASP A 91 15.17 21.55 22.82
C ASP A 91 15.69 20.59 23.92
N GLY A 92 16.45 19.58 23.53
CA GLY A 92 17.01 18.56 24.41
C GLY A 92 16.01 17.51 24.91
N ARG A 93 14.70 17.66 24.66
CA ARG A 93 13.70 16.66 25.07
C ARG A 93 13.89 15.36 24.28
N ARG A 94 13.74 14.24 24.97
CA ARG A 94 13.63 12.93 24.33
C ARG A 94 12.26 12.78 23.66
N VAL A 95 12.25 12.42 22.38
CA VAL A 95 11.04 12.22 21.57
C VAL A 95 11.10 10.88 20.85
N SER A 96 9.93 10.41 20.44
CA SER A 96 9.83 9.30 19.49
C SER A 96 9.04 9.73 18.27
N VAL A 97 9.64 9.57 17.10
CA VAL A 97 9.02 9.82 15.79
C VAL A 97 8.99 8.54 14.99
N ALA A 98 8.09 8.46 14.01
CA ALA A 98 8.09 7.39 13.02
C ALA A 98 7.76 7.98 11.65
N GLY A 99 8.31 7.36 10.62
CA GLY A 99 8.07 7.81 9.26
C GLY A 99 8.68 6.88 8.23
N LEU A 100 8.22 7.03 6.99
CA LEU A 100 8.80 6.38 5.83
C LEU A 100 10.19 6.98 5.59
N VAL A 101 11.18 6.13 5.36
CA VAL A 101 12.54 6.62 5.09
C VAL A 101 12.62 7.10 3.66
N LEU A 102 12.69 8.42 3.49
CA LEU A 102 12.84 9.06 2.18
C LEU A 102 14.28 9.08 1.71
N VAL A 103 15.18 9.52 2.59
CA VAL A 103 16.57 9.79 2.26
C VAL A 103 17.48 9.16 3.29
N ARG A 104 18.58 8.58 2.81
CA ARG A 104 19.73 8.15 3.63
C ARG A 104 20.97 8.81 3.06
N GLN A 105 21.63 9.64 3.84
CA GLN A 105 22.84 10.33 3.42
C GLN A 105 23.97 10.12 4.41
N ARG A 106 25.17 9.95 3.86
CA ARG A 106 26.42 10.02 4.60
C ARG A 106 27.30 11.06 3.93
N PRO A 107 27.28 12.32 4.39
CA PRO A 107 28.03 13.39 3.74
C PRO A 107 29.54 13.13 3.85
N GLY A 108 30.23 13.12 2.69
CA GLY A 108 31.68 12.94 2.59
C GLY A 108 32.19 11.67 3.26
N LYS A 109 33.31 11.81 4.01
CA LYS A 109 33.87 10.76 4.89
C LYS A 109 33.36 10.87 6.33
N GLY A 110 32.25 11.58 6.55
CA GLY A 110 31.74 11.86 7.89
C GLY A 110 31.35 10.60 8.69
N ASN A 111 31.39 10.73 10.01
CA ASN A 111 31.02 9.68 10.97
C ASN A 111 29.52 9.70 11.31
N ALA A 112 28.74 10.58 10.67
CA ALA A 112 27.31 10.72 10.89
C ALA A 112 26.51 10.30 9.65
N ILE A 113 25.35 9.70 9.90
CA ILE A 113 24.36 9.34 8.88
C ILE A 113 23.07 10.09 9.15
N PHE A 114 22.48 10.62 8.08
CA PHE A 114 21.27 11.42 8.10
C PHE A 114 20.14 10.63 7.47
N LEU A 115 19.02 10.53 8.19
CA LEU A 115 17.76 9.99 7.69
C LEU A 115 16.72 11.10 7.64
N THR A 116 15.96 11.15 6.56
CA THR A 116 14.73 11.95 6.49
C THR A 116 13.55 11.01 6.55
N LEU A 117 12.73 11.17 7.57
CA LEU A 117 11.51 10.39 7.81
C LEU A 117 10.30 11.22 7.44
N GLU A 118 9.35 10.65 6.70
CA GLU A 118 8.10 11.31 6.32
C GLU A 118 6.92 10.65 7.02
N ASP A 119 6.04 11.47 7.60
CA ASP A 119 4.70 11.08 7.99
C ASP A 119 3.66 11.86 7.17
N GLU A 120 2.39 11.66 7.47
CA GLU A 120 1.27 12.27 6.75
C GLU A 120 1.23 13.80 6.77
N ASN A 121 1.97 14.46 7.66
CA ASN A 121 1.88 15.91 7.85
C ASN A 121 3.22 16.63 7.70
N SER A 122 4.36 15.96 7.92
CA SER A 122 5.68 16.59 7.87
C SER A 122 6.81 15.57 7.76
N VAL A 123 8.00 16.10 7.47
CA VAL A 123 9.25 15.36 7.58
C VAL A 123 9.92 15.58 8.94
N ALA A 124 10.75 14.63 9.35
CA ALA A 124 11.65 14.69 10.49
C ALA A 124 13.06 14.30 10.07
N ASN A 125 14.05 15.10 10.46
CA ASN A 125 15.46 14.81 10.19
C ASN A 125 16.08 14.10 11.39
N VAL A 126 16.79 13.01 11.13
CA VAL A 126 17.39 12.16 12.15
C VAL A 126 18.88 12.03 11.90
N ILE A 127 19.68 12.16 12.95
CA ILE A 127 21.13 11.99 12.92
C ILE A 127 21.51 10.73 13.68
N PHE A 128 22.24 9.83 13.03
CA PHE A 128 22.89 8.67 13.62
C PHE A 128 24.40 8.90 13.70
N TRP A 129 24.93 9.04 14.90
CA TRP A 129 26.37 8.99 15.13
C TRP A 129 26.92 7.58 14.93
N GLU A 130 28.20 7.47 14.58
CA GLU A 130 28.87 6.21 14.22
C GLU A 130 28.57 5.04 15.17
N ARG A 131 28.61 5.28 16.49
CA ARG A 131 28.31 4.24 17.49
C ARG A 131 26.87 3.74 17.39
N THR A 132 25.90 4.66 17.30
CA THR A 132 24.48 4.31 17.16
C THR A 132 24.22 3.65 15.81
N PHE A 133 24.80 4.19 14.73
CA PHE A 133 24.68 3.61 13.41
C PHE A 133 25.20 2.18 13.36
N THR A 134 26.42 1.94 13.86
CA THR A 134 27.05 0.62 13.83
C THR A 134 26.19 -0.41 14.57
N ARG A 135 25.61 -0.02 15.71
CA ARG A 135 24.68 -0.86 16.48
C ARG A 135 23.41 -1.23 15.71
N PHE A 136 22.84 -0.29 14.96
CA PHE A 136 21.56 -0.46 14.28
C PHE A 136 21.69 -0.55 12.75
N ARG A 137 22.88 -0.87 12.25
CA ARG A 137 23.22 -0.81 10.82
C ARG A 137 22.23 -1.55 9.92
N PRO A 138 21.77 -2.78 10.24
CA PRO A 138 20.81 -3.49 9.40
C PRO A 138 19.49 -2.71 9.23
N ILE A 139 18.96 -2.15 10.32
CA ILE A 139 17.69 -1.40 10.32
C ILE A 139 17.87 -0.08 9.56
N VAL A 140 18.93 0.68 9.89
CA VAL A 140 19.18 1.99 9.26
C VAL A 140 19.34 1.86 7.74
N MET A 141 19.98 0.78 7.27
CA MET A 141 20.21 0.55 5.85
C MET A 141 19.00 -0.06 5.12
N GLY A 142 18.24 -0.94 5.76
CA GLY A 142 17.23 -1.78 5.07
C GLY A 142 15.76 -1.40 5.32
N ALA A 143 15.43 -0.83 6.48
CA ALA A 143 14.03 -0.65 6.87
C ALA A 143 13.35 0.49 6.10
N ARG A 144 12.16 0.27 5.56
CA ARG A 144 11.42 1.29 4.79
C ARG A 144 10.59 2.21 5.68
N PHE A 145 10.15 1.69 6.82
CA PHE A 145 9.39 2.43 7.82
C PHE A 145 10.03 2.19 9.17
N VAL A 146 10.37 3.25 9.89
CA VAL A 146 11.10 3.15 11.15
C VAL A 146 10.49 4.03 12.21
N ARG A 147 10.61 3.58 13.46
CA ARG A 147 10.46 4.42 14.64
C ARG A 147 11.85 4.77 15.16
N VAL A 148 12.09 6.05 15.39
CA VAL A 148 13.30 6.55 16.03
C VAL A 148 12.93 7.15 17.37
N THR A 149 13.70 6.78 18.40
CA THR A 149 13.69 7.47 19.69
C THR A 149 15.03 8.14 19.90
N GLY A 150 15.02 9.41 20.27
CA GLY A 150 16.24 10.19 20.42
C GLY A 150 15.99 11.55 21.06
N LYS A 151 17.04 12.33 21.20
CA LYS A 151 16.95 13.71 21.71
C LYS A 151 16.70 14.66 20.56
N LEU A 152 15.69 15.52 20.70
CA LEU A 152 15.47 16.62 19.79
C LEU A 152 16.56 17.68 20.02
N GLN A 153 17.14 18.16 18.93
CA GLN A 153 18.09 19.26 18.89
C GLN A 153 17.59 20.29 17.88
N SER A 154 17.47 21.54 18.31
CA SER A 154 17.09 22.66 17.47
C SER A 154 18.24 23.65 17.38
N GLU A 155 18.94 23.66 16.26
CA GLU A 155 20.10 24.54 16.03
C GLU A 155 19.84 25.42 14.80
N SER A 156 19.97 26.75 14.97
CA SER A 156 19.79 27.72 13.88
C SER A 156 18.47 27.57 13.09
N GLY A 157 17.40 27.15 13.77
CA GLY A 157 16.08 26.93 13.16
C GLY A 157 15.89 25.58 12.45
N VAL A 158 16.91 24.72 12.44
CA VAL A 158 16.82 23.36 11.90
C VAL A 158 16.67 22.35 13.04
N ILE A 159 15.64 21.50 12.93
CA ILE A 159 15.34 20.48 13.93
C ILE A 159 15.91 19.14 13.48
N HIS A 160 16.69 18.52 14.36
CA HIS A 160 17.23 17.19 14.22
C HIS A 160 16.86 16.33 15.43
N ILE A 161 16.68 15.03 15.21
CA ILE A 161 16.60 14.05 16.28
C ILE A 161 17.92 13.28 16.29
N VAL A 162 18.70 13.42 17.36
CA VAL A 162 19.87 12.59 17.60
C VAL A 162 19.41 11.22 18.07
N ALA A 163 19.55 10.23 17.20
CA ALA A 163 19.04 8.89 17.42
C ALA A 163 19.76 8.16 18.56
N GLU A 164 18.98 7.55 19.44
CA GLU A 164 19.46 6.68 20.52
C GLU A 164 19.00 5.23 20.33
N LYS A 165 17.80 5.05 19.76
CA LYS A 165 17.22 3.75 19.41
C LYS A 165 16.44 3.88 18.10
N VAL A 166 16.51 2.85 17.26
CA VAL A 166 15.66 2.71 16.08
C VAL A 166 15.03 1.33 16.05
N GLU A 167 13.79 1.26 15.60
CA GLU A 167 12.98 0.05 15.48
C GLU A 167 12.43 -0.04 14.06
N ASP A 168 12.53 -1.23 13.47
CA ASP A 168 11.94 -1.50 12.16
C ASP A 168 10.43 -1.69 12.30
N LEU A 169 9.67 -0.76 11.72
CA LEU A 169 8.22 -0.83 11.63
C LEU A 169 7.75 -1.25 10.23
N THR A 170 8.65 -1.59 9.31
CA THR A 170 8.31 -2.07 7.96
C THR A 170 7.24 -3.17 7.97
N PRO A 171 7.22 -4.14 8.91
CA PRO A 171 6.13 -5.12 9.00
C PRO A 171 4.74 -4.52 9.19
N TRP A 172 4.61 -3.32 9.77
CA TRP A 172 3.31 -2.64 9.94
C TRP A 172 2.77 -2.14 8.61
N LEU A 173 3.63 -1.88 7.63
CA LEU A 173 3.18 -1.62 6.26
C LEU A 173 2.58 -2.86 5.62
N THR A 174 3.02 -4.06 6.03
CA THR A 174 2.45 -5.32 5.54
C THR A 174 1.09 -5.61 6.15
N VAL A 175 0.86 -5.24 7.41
CA VAL A 175 -0.47 -5.37 8.02
C VAL A 175 -1.51 -4.51 7.28
N LEU A 176 -1.11 -3.33 6.77
CA LEU A 176 -1.99 -2.54 5.87
C LEU A 176 -2.34 -3.27 4.57
N LEU A 177 -1.56 -4.28 4.15
CA LEU A 177 -1.83 -5.14 2.99
C LEU A 177 -2.81 -6.28 3.31
N GLU A 178 -2.93 -6.67 4.57
CA GLU A 178 -3.67 -7.86 5.02
C GLU A 178 -4.97 -7.52 5.76
N GLU A 179 -4.99 -6.46 6.58
CA GLU A 179 -6.15 -6.02 7.36
C GLU A 179 -7.17 -5.17 6.59
N MET A 180 -6.91 -4.91 5.31
CA MET A 180 -7.96 -4.47 4.40
C MET A 180 -8.53 -5.73 3.75
N PRO A 181 -9.63 -6.29 4.29
CA PRO A 181 -10.29 -7.35 3.58
C PRO A 181 -10.59 -6.81 2.18
N PRO A 182 -10.29 -7.56 1.11
CA PRO A 182 -10.96 -7.26 -0.14
C PRO A 182 -12.44 -7.33 0.23
N ALA A 183 -13.20 -6.29 -0.11
CA ALA A 183 -14.65 -6.33 0.09
C ALA A 183 -15.27 -7.36 -0.86
N LEU A 184 -14.77 -8.59 -0.93
CA LEU A 184 -15.37 -9.67 -1.71
C LEU A 184 -16.79 -9.86 -1.17
N PRO A 185 -17.84 -9.61 -1.98
CA PRO A 185 -19.14 -10.14 -1.64
C PRO A 185 -18.97 -11.66 -1.50
N ALA A 186 -19.60 -12.24 -0.47
CA ALA A 186 -19.61 -13.69 -0.27
C ALA A 186 -19.92 -14.38 -1.60
N PRO A 187 -19.20 -15.46 -1.97
CA PRO A 187 -19.49 -16.16 -3.21
C PRO A 187 -20.98 -16.56 -3.20
N PRO A 188 -21.71 -16.31 -4.30
CA PRO A 188 -23.12 -16.67 -4.35
C PRO A 188 -23.26 -18.17 -4.08
N ASP A 189 -24.25 -18.52 -3.28
CA ASP A 189 -24.54 -19.90 -2.91
C ASP A 189 -24.72 -20.75 -4.18
N ILE A 190 -23.84 -21.74 -4.36
CA ILE A 190 -23.78 -22.59 -5.55
C ILE A 190 -25.12 -23.33 -5.75
N ALA A 191 -25.87 -23.56 -4.66
CA ALA A 191 -27.22 -24.13 -4.71
C ALA A 191 -28.21 -23.26 -5.51
N VAL A 192 -28.07 -21.93 -5.47
CA VAL A 192 -28.95 -20.99 -6.18
C VAL A 192 -28.66 -20.97 -7.69
N LEU A 193 -27.41 -21.23 -8.08
CA LEU A 193 -27.00 -21.33 -9.49
C LEU A 193 -27.41 -22.67 -10.13
N SER A 194 -27.40 -23.76 -9.36
CA SER A 194 -27.84 -25.09 -9.83
C SER A 194 -29.33 -25.12 -10.15
N GLY A 195 -30.18 -24.52 -9.31
CA GLY A 195 -31.64 -24.54 -9.52
C GLY A 195 -32.10 -23.75 -10.76
N LYS A 196 -31.35 -22.73 -11.18
CA LYS A 196 -31.61 -21.99 -12.42
C LYS A 196 -31.14 -22.70 -13.68
N ALA A 197 -30.15 -23.60 -13.58
CA ALA A 197 -29.64 -24.35 -14.73
C ALA A 197 -30.63 -25.46 -15.17
N GLU A 198 -31.32 -26.10 -14.22
CA GLU A 198 -32.31 -27.14 -14.52
C GLU A 198 -33.56 -26.61 -15.24
N SER A 199 -33.97 -25.36 -14.99
CA SER A 199 -35.15 -24.78 -15.65
C SER A 199 -34.91 -24.32 -17.08
N VAL A 200 -33.67 -24.32 -17.57
CA VAL A 200 -33.27 -23.75 -18.87
C VAL A 200 -32.80 -24.84 -19.86
N MET A 201 -32.61 -26.08 -19.41
CA MET A 201 -32.25 -27.20 -20.29
C MET A 201 -33.50 -27.74 -21.02
N PRO A 202 -33.58 -27.72 -22.36
CA PRO A 202 -34.69 -28.33 -23.07
C PRO A 202 -34.66 -29.86 -22.90
N LYS A 203 -35.84 -30.48 -22.70
CA LYS A 203 -35.97 -31.94 -22.57
C LYS A 203 -35.37 -32.64 -23.79
N GLY A 204 -34.38 -33.51 -23.55
CA GLY A 204 -33.71 -34.29 -24.58
C GLY A 204 -34.71 -35.09 -25.41
N ARG A 205 -34.59 -35.01 -26.74
CA ARG A 205 -35.30 -35.91 -27.66
C ARG A 205 -34.56 -37.24 -27.66
N ASN A 206 -35.26 -38.31 -27.27
CA ASN A 206 -34.78 -39.67 -27.48
C ASN A 206 -34.75 -39.96 -28.98
N PHE A 207 -33.58 -40.32 -29.50
CA PHE A 207 -33.45 -40.89 -30.84
C PHE A 207 -33.61 -42.41 -30.71
N GLN A 208 -34.58 -42.98 -31.45
CA GLN A 208 -34.73 -44.41 -31.69
C GLN A 208 -33.72 -44.88 -32.73
#